data_AF-A0A822HEB8-F1
#
_entry.id   AF-A0A822HEB8-F1
#
_cell.length_a   1.000
_cell.length_b   1.000
_cell.length_c   1.000
_cell.angle_alpha   90.00
_cell.angle_beta   90.00
_cell.angle_gamma   90.00
#
_symmetry.space_group_name_H-M   'P 1'
#
loop_
_entity.id
_entity.type
_entity.pdbx_description
1 polymer ?
#
loop_
_entity_poly.entity_id
_entity_poly.type
_entity_poly.pdbx_seq_one_letter_code
_entity_poly.pdbx_strand_id
1 'polypeptide(L)'
;MLLSLQAEILSILIGIMPLELLNKIDDDVVADLLVHIITVSTSLTISVNELKLLLHYLKTENRIWKKHSVKLFNVFKSLPYRHGPDEFFNFSGRNGSGIVLPPN
;
A
#
# COMPACT_ATOMS: atom_id res chain seq x y z
N MET A 1 4.86 -13.29 -18.19
CA MET A 1 6.26 -13.30 -17.71
C MET A 1 6.86 -11.90 -17.68
N LEU A 2 6.95 -11.18 -18.81
CA LEU A 2 7.51 -9.81 -18.85
C LEU A 2 6.71 -8.79 -18.02
N LEU A 3 5.37 -8.79 -18.14
CA LEU A 3 4.47 -7.92 -17.35
C LEU A 3 4.52 -8.23 -15.85
N SER A 4 4.66 -9.51 -15.49
CA SER A 4 4.79 -9.95 -14.09
C SER A 4 6.10 -9.48 -13.48
N LEU A 5 7.21 -9.61 -14.22
CA LEU A 5 8.53 -9.12 -13.82
C LEU A 5 8.53 -7.59 -13.69
N GLN A 6 7.87 -6.89 -14.62
CA GLN A 6 7.74 -5.43 -14.57
C GLN A 6 6.93 -4.98 -13.34
N ALA A 7 5.86 -5.70 -12.98
CA ALA A 7 5.08 -5.43 -11.79
C ALA A 7 5.87 -5.69 -10.49
N GLU A 8 6.68 -6.76 -10.43
CA GLU A 8 7.57 -7.03 -9.29
C GLU A 8 8.65 -5.95 -9.15
N ILE A 9 9.29 -5.55 -10.25
CA ILE A 9 10.30 -4.47 -10.25
C ILE A 9 9.69 -3.15 -9.79
N LEU A 10 8.48 -2.81 -10.28
CA LEU A 10 7.76 -1.61 -9.88
C LEU A 10 7.41 -1.65 -8.38
N SER A 11 7.03 -2.82 -7.87
CA SER A 11 6.68 -3.02 -6.47
C SER A 11 7.88 -2.92 -5.52
N ILE A 12 9.03 -3.44 -5.95
CA ILE A 12 10.31 -3.33 -5.22
C ILE A 12 10.77 -1.86 -5.16
N LEU A 13 10.63 -1.12 -6.26
CA LEU A 13 11.04 0.28 -6.37
C LEU A 13 10.13 1.23 -5.57
N ILE A 14 8.82 0.94 -5.52
CA ILE A 14 7.83 1.75 -4.81
C ILE A 14 7.75 1.41 -3.32
N GLY A 15 7.89 0.13 -2.96
CA GLY A 15 7.62 -0.36 -1.60
C GLY A 15 8.87 -0.57 -0.75
N ILE A 16 9.76 -1.47 -1.17
CA ILE A 16 10.79 -2.03 -0.28
C ILE A 16 11.95 -1.05 -0.09
N MET A 17 12.49 -0.49 -1.18
CA MET A 17 13.66 0.39 -1.13
C MET A 17 13.39 1.69 -0.33
N PRO A 18 12.27 2.41 -0.52
CA PRO A 18 12.03 3.68 0.19
C PRO A 18 11.79 3.48 1.70
N LEU A 19 11.15 2.37 2.09
CA LEU A 19 10.88 2.08 3.50
C LEU A 19 12.15 1.69 4.28
N GLU A 20 13.09 0.98 3.66
CA GLU A 20 14.39 0.73 4.28
C GLU A 20 15.20 2.03 4.43
N LEU A 21 15.16 2.90 3.42
CA LEU A 21 15.86 4.18 3.46
C LEU A 21 15.30 5.10 4.55
N LEU A 22 13.97 5.11 4.74
CA LEU A 22 13.31 5.88 5.78
C LEU A 22 13.77 5.51 7.20
N ASN A 23 14.22 4.27 7.44
CA ASN A 23 14.80 3.88 8.75
C ASN A 23 16.22 4.41 8.98
N LYS A 24 16.94 4.75 7.92
CA LYS A 24 18.36 5.15 7.97
C LYS A 24 18.55 6.66 7.94
N ILE A 25 17.50 7.42 7.66
CA ILE A 25 17.57 8.87 7.48
C ILE A 25 17.22 9.58 8.78
N ASP A 26 18.17 10.38 9.25
CA ASP A 26 17.96 11.24 10.41
C ASP A 26 17.37 12.60 10.07
N ASP A 27 17.59 13.09 8.86
CA ASP A 27 17.12 14.38 8.39
C ASP A 27 15.60 14.36 8.11
N ASP A 28 14.88 15.24 8.80
CA ASP A 28 13.43 15.33 8.71
C ASP A 28 12.93 15.77 7.33
N VAL A 29 13.66 16.67 6.66
CA VAL A 29 13.30 17.20 5.33
C VAL A 29 13.42 16.09 4.28
N VAL A 30 14.50 15.31 4.36
CA VAL A 30 14.71 14.16 3.46
C VAL A 30 13.67 13.07 3.72
N ALA A 31 13.32 12.82 4.98
CA ALA A 31 12.27 11.87 5.35
C ALA A 31 10.89 12.31 4.83
N ASP A 32 10.56 13.61 4.92
CA ASP A 32 9.30 14.15 4.38
C ASP A 32 9.21 14.01 2.86
N LEU A 33 10.32 14.23 2.14
CA LEU A 33 10.38 14.03 0.68
C LEU A 33 10.17 12.56 0.31
N LEU A 34 10.78 11.63 1.02
CA LEU A 34 10.56 10.19 0.80
C LEU A 34 9.13 9.77 1.06
N VAL A 35 8.54 10.24 2.17
CA VAL A 35 7.13 9.98 2.47
C VAL A 35 6.24 10.53 1.38
N HIS A 36 6.54 11.71 0.82
CA HIS A 36 5.80 12.27 -0.31
C HIS A 36 5.91 11.37 -1.56
N ILE A 37 7.10 10.91 -1.92
CA ILE A 37 7.32 10.01 -3.07
C ILE A 37 6.54 8.70 -2.91
N ILE A 38 6.56 8.11 -1.70
CA ILE A 38 5.78 6.93 -1.36
C ILE A 38 4.28 7.25 -1.53
N THR A 39 3.81 8.36 -0.97
CA THR A 39 2.40 8.79 -1.01
C THR A 39 1.85 8.95 -2.43
N VAL A 40 2.62 9.58 -3.32
CA VAL A 40 2.24 9.76 -4.73
C VAL A 40 2.20 8.42 -5.44
N SER A 41 3.20 7.57 -5.22
CA SER A 41 3.28 6.25 -5.84
C SER A 41 2.14 5.34 -5.39
N THR A 42 1.81 5.35 -4.10
CA THR A 42 0.73 4.50 -3.55
C THR A 42 -0.66 4.95 -3.95
N SER A 43 -0.85 6.23 -4.26
CA SER A 43 -2.19 6.75 -4.62
C SER A 43 -2.77 6.14 -5.90
N LEU A 44 -1.92 5.64 -6.80
CA LEU A 44 -2.35 5.15 -8.11
C LEU A 44 -2.15 3.65 -8.32
N THR A 45 -1.21 3.01 -7.62
CA THR A 45 -0.75 1.64 -7.97
C THR A 45 -0.59 0.69 -6.80
N ILE A 46 -1.09 1.03 -5.60
CA ILE A 46 -0.79 0.20 -4.42
C ILE A 46 -1.38 -1.22 -4.52
N SER A 47 -0.51 -2.20 -4.31
CA SER A 47 -0.83 -3.62 -4.18
C SER A 47 -0.99 -4.04 -2.72
N VAL A 48 -1.61 -5.21 -2.50
CA VAL A 48 -1.75 -5.82 -1.16
C VAL A 48 -0.38 -6.08 -0.51
N ASN A 49 0.66 -6.38 -1.29
CA ASN A 49 1.99 -6.63 -0.77
C ASN A 49 2.67 -5.34 -0.26
N GLU A 50 2.55 -4.24 -1.00
CA GLU A 50 3.07 -2.93 -0.57
C GLU A 50 2.35 -2.42 0.67
N LEU A 51 1.03 -2.58 0.73
CA LEU A 51 0.26 -2.25 1.91
C LEU A 51 0.72 -3.05 3.14
N LYS A 52 0.96 -4.36 2.97
CA LYS A 52 1.53 -5.22 4.03
C LYS A 52 2.90 -4.72 4.49
N LEU A 53 3.75 -4.25 3.58
CA LEU A 53 5.06 -3.68 3.91
C LEU A 53 4.96 -2.37 4.69
N LEU A 54 4.06 -1.46 4.29
CA LEU A 54 3.78 -0.23 5.04
C LEU A 54 3.32 -0.54 6.47
N LEU A 55 2.38 -1.48 6.61
CA LEU A 55 1.90 -1.92 7.92
C LEU A 55 3.00 -2.61 8.75
N HIS A 56 3.88 -3.38 8.10
CA HIS A 56 5.02 -3.99 8.77
C HIS A 56 6.01 -2.94 9.28
N TYR A 57 6.27 -1.88 8.52
CA TYR A 57 7.11 -0.76 8.95
C TYR A 57 6.54 -0.06 10.20
N LEU A 58 5.21 0.06 10.27
CA LEU A 58 4.50 0.64 11.40
C LEU A 58 4.41 -0.27 12.62
N LYS A 59 4.81 -1.55 12.50
CA LYS A 59 4.84 -2.46 13.63
C LYS A 59 5.82 -1.93 14.68
N THR A 60 5.33 -1.74 15.90
CA THR A 60 6.15 -1.31 17.02
C THR A 60 7.08 -2.42 17.46
N GLU A 61 8.34 -2.07 17.73
CA GLU A 61 9.29 -2.95 18.41
C GLU A 61 9.43 -2.44 19.85
N ASN A 62 9.32 -3.32 20.85
CA ASN A 62 9.35 -2.94 22.27
C ASN A 62 8.36 -1.84 22.66
N ARG A 63 7.18 -1.78 22.00
CA ARG A 63 6.14 -0.74 22.16
C ARG A 63 6.57 0.67 21.72
N ILE A 64 7.68 0.79 21.01
CA ILE A 64 8.19 2.06 20.48
C ILE A 64 7.96 2.07 18.96
N TRP A 65 7.44 3.20 18.46
CA TRP A 65 7.29 3.45 17.03
C TRP A 65 8.60 3.96 16.45
N LYS A 66 8.87 3.67 15.19
CA LYS A 66 10.06 4.19 14.51
C LYS A 66 9.92 5.70 14.33
N LYS A 67 11.06 6.41 14.27
CA LYS A 67 11.14 7.88 14.23
C LYS A 67 10.14 8.53 13.27
N HIS A 68 10.06 8.02 12.04
CA HIS A 68 9.23 8.59 10.97
C HIS A 68 7.89 7.89 10.77
N SER A 69 7.49 7.00 11.68
CA SER A 69 6.21 6.27 11.57
C SER A 69 5.00 7.20 11.51
N VAL A 70 5.02 8.32 12.23
CA VAL A 70 3.93 9.30 12.21
C VAL A 70 3.78 9.93 10.82
N LYS A 71 4.89 10.24 10.15
CA LYS A 71 4.90 10.81 8.81
C LYS A 71 4.33 9.82 7.80
N LEU A 72 4.66 8.54 7.93
CA LEU A 72 4.17 7.48 7.04
C LEU A 72 2.64 7.31 7.09
N PHE A 73 1.96 7.70 8.17
CA PHE A 73 0.48 7.68 8.20
C PHE A 73 -0.16 8.60 7.15
N ASN A 74 0.55 9.64 6.68
CA ASN A 74 0.03 10.48 5.61
C ASN A 74 -0.11 9.73 4.28
N VAL A 75 0.67 8.67 4.06
CA VAL A 75 0.53 7.77 2.90
C VAL A 75 -0.86 7.14 2.88
N PHE A 76 -1.42 6.77 4.04
CA PHE A 76 -2.72 6.13 4.12
C PHE A 76 -3.88 7.05 3.72
N LYS A 77 -3.70 8.37 3.85
CA LYS A 77 -4.70 9.36 3.45
C LYS A 77 -4.83 9.49 1.93
N SER A 78 -3.78 9.13 1.18
CA SER A 78 -3.80 9.14 -0.29
C SER A 78 -4.22 7.81 -0.89
N LEU A 79 -4.41 6.76 -0.07
CA LEU A 79 -4.88 5.49 -0.57
C LEU A 79 -6.28 5.67 -1.17
N PRO A 80 -6.53 5.09 -2.35
CA PRO A 80 -7.82 5.24 -2.99
C PRO A 80 -8.90 4.71 -2.04
N TYR A 81 -9.80 5.60 -1.62
CA TYR A 81 -10.96 5.24 -0.83
C TYR A 81 -11.96 4.57 -1.76
N ARG A 82 -11.80 3.26 -1.89
CA ARG A 82 -12.67 2.47 -2.74
C ARG A 82 -13.90 2.09 -1.89
N HIS A 83 -15.06 2.52 -2.35
CA HIS A 83 -16.32 2.30 -1.67
C HIS A 83 -17.33 1.83 -2.71
N GLY A 84 -17.58 0.52 -2.75
CA GLY A 84 -18.58 -0.07 -3.64
C GLY A 84 -18.68 -1.59 -3.47
N PRO A 85 -19.85 -2.19 -3.73
CA PRO A 85 -20.06 -3.65 -3.66
C PRO A 85 -19.19 -4.41 -4.67
N ASP A 86 -18.84 -3.78 -5.80
CA ASP A 86 -17.99 -4.34 -6.86
C ASP A 86 -16.53 -4.55 -6.43
N GLU A 87 -16.13 -3.99 -5.29
CA GLU A 87 -14.78 -4.12 -4.76
C GLU A 87 -14.62 -5.35 -3.85
N PHE A 88 -15.66 -5.68 -3.09
CA PHE A 88 -15.69 -6.88 -2.25
C PHE A 88 -16.01 -8.13 -3.05
N PHE A 89 -16.81 -7.96 -4.11
CA PHE A 89 -17.24 -9.07 -4.94
C PHE A 89 -16.90 -8.81 -6.40
N ASN A 90 -15.70 -9.24 -6.80
CA ASN A 90 -15.44 -9.45 -8.22
C ASN A 90 -15.97 -10.84 -8.60
N PHE A 91 -17.20 -10.89 -9.12
CA PHE A 91 -17.73 -12.12 -9.67
C PHE A 91 -17.05 -12.36 -11.00
N SER A 92 -16.25 -13.43 -11.10
CA SER A 92 -15.78 -13.96 -12.39
C SER A 92 -16.95 -14.61 -13.13
N GLY A 93 -17.96 -13.80 -13.43
CA GLY A 93 -19.21 -14.19 -14.02
C GLY A 93 -19.13 -14.11 -15.54
N ARG A 94 -19.40 -15.22 -16.22
CA ARG A 94 -19.76 -15.16 -17.64
C ARG A 94 -21.19 -14.63 -17.76
N ASN A 95 -21.56 -14.09 -18.92
CA ASN A 95 -22.93 -13.65 -19.20
C ASN A 95 -23.95 -14.71 -18.71
N GLY A 96 -24.86 -14.32 -17.81
CA GLY A 96 -25.86 -15.23 -17.20
C GLY A 96 -25.52 -15.79 -15.82
N SER A 97 -24.46 -15.32 -15.17
CA SER A 97 -24.17 -15.63 -13.77
C SER A 97 -24.95 -14.72 -12.81
N GLY A 98 -25.35 -15.26 -11.65
CA GLY A 98 -26.13 -14.54 -10.65
C GLY A 98 -25.71 -14.93 -9.23
N ILE A 99 -25.98 -14.04 -8.27
CA ILE A 99 -25.67 -14.22 -6.85
C ILE A 99 -26.94 -14.70 -6.17
N VAL A 100 -26.90 -15.88 -5.55
CA VAL A 100 -28.01 -16.35 -4.70
C VAL A 100 -27.79 -15.79 -3.31
N LEU A 101 -28.67 -14.88 -2.90
CA LEU A 101 -28.75 -14.43 -1.51
C LEU A 101 -29.64 -15.40 -0.73
N PRO A 102 -29.26 -15.80 0.50
CA PRO A 102 -30.11 -16.64 1.33
C PRO A 102 -31.44 -15.93 1.62
N PRO A 103 -32.57 -16.66 1.68
CA PRO A 103 -33.85 -16.06 2.01
C PRO A 103 -33.82 -15.48 3.43
N ASN A 104 -34.45 -14.31 3.60
CA ASN A 104 -34.67 -13.65 4.88
C ASN A 104 -35.37 -14.57 5.89
#